data_AF-A0AAV4BEE4-F1
#
_entry.id   AF-A0AAV4BEE4-F1
#
_cell.length_a   1.000
_cell.length_b   1.000
_cell.length_c   1.000
_cell.angle_alpha   90.00
_cell.angle_beta   90.00
_cell.angle_gamma   90.00
#
_symmetry.space_group_name_H-M   'P 1'
#
loop_
_entity.id
_entity.type
_entity.pdbx_description
1 polymer ?
#
loop_
_entity_poly.entity_id
_entity_poly.type
_entity_poly.pdbx_seq_one_letter_code
_entity_poly.pdbx_strand_id
1 'polypeptide(L)'
;MFRYFTKTRQYRYLDVLQDLVTSYNNSYHHSIKRSPASVNRQNQEEVWQTLYGSTETKTKIPKLKVGDFVRLVHARRCFSKGYLPAWTVETFRVKVVR
;
A
#
# COMPACT_ATOMS: atom_id res chain seq x y z
N MET A 1 8.53 -15.25 3.50
CA MET A 1 7.98 -16.30 4.38
C MET A 1 7.02 -17.25 3.65
N PHE A 2 5.87 -16.78 3.12
CA PHE A 2 4.90 -17.68 2.44
C PHE A 2 5.46 -18.49 1.26
N ARG A 3 6.41 -17.92 0.52
CA ARG A 3 7.16 -18.65 -0.53
C ARG A 3 7.92 -19.87 0.02
N TYR A 4 8.49 -19.76 1.21
CA TYR A 4 9.18 -20.87 1.88
C TYR A 4 8.18 -21.96 2.28
N PHE A 5 7.06 -21.59 2.91
CA PHE A 5 6.00 -22.53 3.29
C PHE A 5 5.45 -23.30 2.10
N THR A 6 5.23 -22.62 0.98
CA THR A 6 4.74 -23.26 -0.25
C THR A 6 5.76 -24.26 -0.80
N LYS A 7 7.05 -23.94 -0.71
CA LYS A 7 8.14 -24.80 -1.19
C LYS A 7 8.36 -26.03 -0.30
N THR A 8 8.38 -25.86 1.02
CA THR A 8 8.68 -26.93 1.98
C THR A 8 7.45 -27.72 2.40
N ARG A 9 6.24 -27.22 2.13
CA ARG A 9 4.96 -27.76 2.62
C ARG A 9 4.90 -27.91 4.14
N GLN A 10 5.66 -27.08 4.85
CA GLN A 10 5.72 -27.07 6.30
C GLN A 10 5.62 -25.64 6.80
N TYR A 11 4.98 -25.46 7.95
CA TYR A 11 4.84 -24.16 8.62
C TYR A 11 5.93 -23.91 9.67
N ARG A 12 6.84 -24.87 9.88
CA ARG A 12 8.00 -24.69 10.76
C ARG A 12 8.99 -23.73 10.11
N TYR A 13 9.15 -22.55 10.69
CA TYR A 13 10.06 -21.51 10.18
C TYR A 13 11.19 -21.15 11.13
N LEU A 14 11.17 -21.63 12.36
CA LEU A 14 12.15 -21.25 13.39
C LEU A 14 13.58 -21.52 12.92
N ASP A 15 13.79 -22.64 12.22
CA ASP A 15 15.13 -23.04 11.74
C ASP A 15 15.67 -22.11 10.64
N VAL A 16 14.79 -21.39 9.93
CA VAL A 16 15.17 -20.43 8.86
C VAL A 16 14.87 -18.98 9.24
N LEU A 17 14.45 -18.73 10.47
CA LEU A 17 14.01 -17.40 10.91
C LEU A 17 15.16 -16.38 10.80
N GLN A 18 16.37 -16.79 11.20
CA GLN A 18 17.53 -15.93 11.15
C GLN A 18 17.88 -15.52 9.72
N ASP A 19 17.79 -16.44 8.77
CA ASP A 19 18.02 -16.17 7.35
C ASP A 19 16.98 -15.20 6.78
N LEU A 20 15.71 -15.38 7.17
CA LEU A 20 14.62 -14.50 6.75
C LEU A 20 14.82 -13.07 7.27
N VAL A 21 15.16 -12.91 8.55
CA VAL A 21 15.42 -11.60 9.17
C VAL A 21 16.62 -10.94 8.52
N THR A 22 17.70 -11.70 8.30
CA THR A 22 18.92 -11.20 7.66
C THR A 22 18.65 -10.76 6.23
N SER A 23 17.90 -11.55 5.46
CA SER A 23 17.49 -11.19 4.09
C SER A 23 16.63 -9.93 4.07
N TYR A 24 15.64 -9.82 4.97
CA TYR A 24 14.76 -8.66 5.06
C TYR A 24 15.53 -7.38 5.39
N ASN A 25 16.33 -7.41 6.46
CA ASN A 25 17.06 -6.22 6.93
C ASN A 25 18.12 -5.74 5.94
N ASN A 26 18.67 -6.61 5.08
CA ASN A 26 19.67 -6.24 4.09
C ASN A 26 19.09 -5.95 2.69
N SER A 27 17.81 -6.26 2.45
CA SER A 27 17.16 -5.98 1.17
C SER A 27 16.80 -4.50 1.03
N TYR A 28 16.73 -4.03 -0.22
CA TYR A 28 16.30 -2.66 -0.51
C TYR A 28 14.81 -2.46 -0.22
N HIS A 29 14.47 -1.48 0.62
CA HIS A 29 13.09 -1.11 0.91
C HIS A 29 12.70 0.18 0.19
N HIS A 30 11.74 0.10 -0.72
CA HIS A 30 11.30 1.23 -1.55
C HIS A 30 10.74 2.42 -0.75
N SER A 31 10.18 2.20 0.43
CA SER A 31 9.61 3.27 1.26
C SER A 31 10.68 4.18 1.86
N ILE A 32 11.79 3.60 2.35
CA ILE A 32 12.91 4.31 2.97
C ILE A 32 14.11 4.50 2.03
N LYS A 33 13.98 4.03 0.79
CA LYS A 33 14.99 4.11 -0.28
C LYS A 33 16.35 3.50 0.06
N ARG A 34 16.41 2.56 1.01
CA ARG A 34 17.63 1.84 1.42
C ARG A 34 17.31 0.54 2.15
N SER A 35 18.33 -0.20 2.56
CA SER A 35 18.15 -1.37 3.43
C SER A 35 17.99 -0.95 4.90
N PRO A 36 17.08 -1.58 5.66
CA PRO A 36 16.91 -1.29 7.09
C PRO A 36 18.20 -1.39 7.91
N ALA A 37 19.05 -2.37 7.61
CA ALA A 37 20.34 -2.56 8.29
C ALA A 37 21.33 -1.40 8.05
N SER A 38 21.17 -0.63 6.98
CA SER A 38 22.01 0.54 6.69
C SER A 38 21.60 1.82 7.45
N VAL A 39 20.49 1.78 8.19
CA VAL A 39 19.98 2.94 8.93
C VAL A 39 20.79 3.15 10.21
N ASN A 40 21.26 4.38 10.41
CA ASN A 40 22.07 4.78 11.56
C ASN A 40 21.72 6.22 11.98
N ARG A 41 22.34 6.68 13.07
CA ARG A 41 22.04 8.00 13.65
C ARG A 41 22.37 9.16 12.71
N GLN A 42 23.31 8.98 11.80
CA GLN A 42 23.72 10.00 10.82
C GLN A 42 22.69 10.17 9.71
N ASN A 43 22.03 9.08 9.27
CA ASN A 43 21.08 9.10 8.17
C ASN A 43 19.60 9.04 8.60
N GLN A 44 19.33 8.98 9.91
CA GLN A 44 17.98 8.90 10.45
C GLN A 44 17.08 10.06 9.96
N GLU A 45 17.64 11.26 9.81
CA GLU A 45 16.90 12.44 9.37
C GLU A 45 16.52 12.34 7.89
N GLU A 46 17.43 11.91 7.03
CA GLU A 46 17.17 11.63 5.61
C GLU A 46 16.06 10.57 5.46
N VAL A 47 16.14 9.49 6.25
CA VAL A 47 15.13 8.43 6.25
C VAL A 47 13.77 8.97 6.71
N TRP A 48 13.75 9.79 7.76
CA TRP A 48 12.52 10.42 8.25
C TRP A 48 11.93 11.38 7.21
N GLN A 49 12.75 12.23 6.58
CA GLN A 49 12.32 13.13 5.51
C GLN A 49 11.80 12.37 4.29
N THR A 50 12.35 11.20 3.98
CA THR A 50 11.85 10.34 2.90
C THR A 50 10.44 9.83 3.18
N LEU A 51 10.16 9.45 4.43
CA LEU A 51 8.85 8.93 4.85
C LEU A 51 7.81 10.03 5.08
N TYR A 52 8.24 11.18 5.61
CA TYR A 52 7.34 12.18 6.19
C TYR A 52 7.62 13.62 5.74
N GLY A 53 8.72 13.88 5.02
CA GLY A 53 9.15 15.23 4.66
C GLY A 53 8.30 15.89 3.57
N SER A 54 7.64 15.12 2.71
CA SER A 54 6.72 15.68 1.71
C SER A 54 5.30 15.74 2.29
N THR A 55 4.97 16.89 2.88
CA THR A 55 3.58 17.25 3.25
C THR A 55 2.85 17.92 2.10
N GLU A 56 3.49 18.09 0.94
CA GLU A 56 2.82 18.58 -0.25
C GLU A 56 1.75 17.57 -0.64
N THR A 57 0.50 17.90 -0.29
CA THR A 57 -0.67 17.31 -0.91
C THR A 57 -0.53 17.64 -2.38
N LYS A 58 0.12 16.75 -3.15
CA LYS A 58 0.13 16.82 -4.61
C LYS A 58 -1.32 17.04 -4.99
N THR A 59 -1.62 18.22 -5.50
CA THR A 59 -2.98 18.59 -5.88
C THR A 59 -3.40 17.53 -6.86
N LYS A 60 -4.24 16.59 -6.41
CA LYS A 60 -4.56 15.43 -7.22
C LYS A 60 -5.32 15.98 -8.40
N ILE A 61 -4.67 15.99 -9.57
CA ILE A 61 -5.33 16.37 -10.80
C ILE A 61 -6.55 15.47 -10.91
N PRO A 62 -7.77 16.05 -10.97
CA PRO A 62 -8.97 15.25 -11.02
C PRO A 62 -8.92 14.38 -12.28
N LYS A 63 -9.07 13.06 -12.08
CA LYS A 63 -8.98 12.08 -13.17
C LYS A 63 -10.22 12.07 -14.06
N LEU A 64 -11.33 12.56 -13.54
CA LEU A 64 -12.63 12.56 -14.21
C LEU A 64 -12.78 13.83 -15.05
N LYS A 65 -13.53 13.72 -16.14
CA LYS A 65 -13.92 14.82 -17.00
C LYS A 65 -15.42 15.06 -16.91
N VAL A 66 -15.82 16.30 -17.20
CA VAL A 66 -17.25 16.62 -17.37
C VAL A 66 -17.79 15.80 -18.52
N GLY A 67 -18.89 15.09 -18.28
CA GLY A 67 -19.51 14.20 -19.24
C GLY A 67 -19.22 12.71 -19.03
N ASP A 68 -18.25 12.34 -18.20
CA ASP A 68 -17.96 10.93 -17.89
C ASP A 68 -19.16 10.27 -17.19
N PHE A 69 -19.39 8.99 -17.51
CA PHE A 69 -20.38 8.16 -16.84
C PHE A 69 -19.73 7.39 -15.70
N VAL A 70 -20.23 7.59 -14.47
CA VAL A 70 -19.68 7.01 -13.24
C VAL A 70 -20.77 6.35 -12.41
N ARG A 71 -20.38 5.41 -11.55
CA ARG A 71 -21.25 4.82 -10.51
C ARG A 71 -20.77 5.26 -9.14
N LEU A 72 -21.69 5.42 -8.20
CA LEU A 72 -21.37 5.76 -6.83
C LEU A 72 -21.06 4.52 -6.00
N VAL A 73 -20.05 4.59 -5.14
CA VAL A 73 -19.75 3.55 -4.15
C VAL A 73 -20.88 3.55 -3.11
N HIS A 74 -21.37 2.36 -2.72
CA HIS A 74 -22.28 2.27 -1.58
C HIS A 74 -21.61 2.73 -0.28
N ALA A 75 -22.39 3.31 0.63
CA ALA A 75 -21.87 3.69 1.96
C ALA A 75 -21.17 2.49 2.63
N ARG A 76 -19.97 2.74 3.16
CA ARG A 76 -19.18 1.69 3.82
C ARG A 76 -19.96 1.18 5.03
N ARG A 77 -20.30 -0.09 5.01
CA ARG A 77 -20.91 -0.80 6.12
C ARG A 77 -19.83 -1.16 7.15
N CYS A 78 -20.23 -1.36 8.40
CA CYS A 78 -19.33 -1.83 9.46
C CYS A 78 -18.65 -3.16 9.09
N PHE A 79 -19.38 -4.02 8.36
CA PHE A 79 -18.86 -5.26 7.79
C PHE A 79 -19.15 -5.32 6.28
N SER A 80 -18.14 -5.66 5.49
CA SER A 80 -18.31 -5.97 4.07
C SER A 80 -18.55 -7.47 3.90
N LYS A 81 -19.55 -7.83 3.09
CA LYS A 81 -19.74 -9.21 2.64
C LYS A 81 -19.39 -9.26 1.15
N GLY A 82 -18.60 -10.25 0.74
CA GLY A 82 -18.06 -10.32 -0.63
C GLY A 82 -19.14 -10.44 -1.73
N TYR A 83 -20.33 -10.93 -1.39
CA TYR A 83 -21.45 -11.04 -2.34
C TYR A 83 -22.28 -9.76 -2.48
N LEU A 84 -22.05 -8.74 -1.64
CA LEU A 84 -22.79 -7.48 -1.75
C LEU A 84 -22.13 -6.59 -2.80
N PRO A 85 -22.93 -5.89 -3.63
CA PRO A 85 -22.38 -4.97 -4.62
C PRO A 85 -21.67 -3.81 -3.92
N ALA A 86 -20.51 -3.43 -4.45
CA ALA A 86 -19.76 -2.27 -3.98
C ALA A 86 -20.29 -0.94 -4.55
N TRP A 87 -21.06 -0.99 -5.65
CA TRP A 87 -21.49 0.17 -6.43
C TRP A 87 -23.00 0.16 -6.65
N THR A 88 -23.55 1.35 -6.80
CA THR A 88 -24.93 1.59 -7.25
C THR A 88 -25.20 0.98 -8.62
N VAL A 89 -26.46 0.63 -8.89
CA VAL A 89 -26.88 0.08 -10.19
C VAL A 89 -27.00 1.20 -11.23
N GLU A 90 -27.44 2.37 -10.76
CA GLU A 90 -27.61 3.58 -11.54
C GLU A 90 -26.27 4.13 -12.04
N THR A 91 -26.30 4.75 -13.22
CA THR A 91 -25.15 5.43 -13.81
C THR A 91 -25.40 6.94 -13.84
N PHE A 92 -24.40 7.70 -13.39
CA PHE A 92 -24.48 9.15 -13.26
C PHE A 92 -23.52 9.82 -14.25
N ARG A 93 -23.86 11.04 -14.67
CA ARG A 93 -23.00 11.85 -15.54
C ARG A 93 -22.32 12.96 -14.73
N VAL A 94 -21.00 13.07 -14.85
CA VAL A 94 -20.23 14.12 -14.17
C VAL A 94 -20.60 15.49 -14.76
N LYS A 95 -21.17 16.38 -13.94
CA LYS A 95 -21.55 17.74 -14.35
C LYS A 95 -20.42 18.75 -14.19
N VAL A 96 -19.64 18.65 -13.12
CA VAL A 96 -18.57 19.59 -12.76
C VAL A 96 -17.40 18.81 -12.16
N VAL A 97 -16.19 19.24 -12.50
CA VAL A 97 -14.94 18.75 -11.92
C VAL A 97 -14.25 19.98 -11.29
N ARG A 98 -13.85 19.86 -10.02
CA ARG A 98 -13.14 20.90 -9.27
C ARG A 98 -11.70 20.47 -9.00
#